data_AF-A0A6P1C6C7-F1
#
_entry.id   AF-A0A6P1C6C7-F1
#
_cell.length_a   1.000
_cell.length_b   1.000
_cell.length_c   1.000
_cell.angle_alpha   90.00
_cell.angle_beta   90.00
_cell.angle_gamma   90.00
#
_symmetry.space_group_name_H-M   'P 1'
#
loop_
_entity.id
_entity.type
_entity.pdbx_description
1 polymer ?
#
loop_
_entity_poly.entity_id
_entity_poly.type
_entity_poly.pdbx_seq_one_letter_code
_entity_poly.pdbx_strand_id
1 'polypeptide(L)' 'MGSLSIWHWLIVLAIALLLFGRGKIPELMGDVAKGIKSFKKGMNDDEDTSTSATTTSRTVEHKADETK' A
#
# COMPACT_ATOMS: atom_id res chain seq x y z
N MET A 1 9.80 33.86 9.91
CA MET A 1 9.09 32.82 10.70
C MET A 1 8.95 31.55 9.84
N GLY A 2 10.09 30.95 9.44
CA GLY A 2 10.16 29.84 8.47
C GLY A 2 10.08 28.48 9.16
N SER A 3 9.00 28.25 9.89
CA SER A 3 8.87 27.18 10.88
C SER A 3 8.90 25.75 10.34
N LEU A 4 8.89 25.50 9.03
CA LEU A 4 8.80 24.11 8.50
C LEU A 4 9.59 23.95 7.19
N SER A 5 10.86 24.30 7.18
CA SER A 5 11.75 23.97 6.06
C SER A 5 11.81 22.44 5.92
N ILE A 6 11.67 21.91 4.70
CA ILE A 6 11.80 20.48 4.37
C ILE A 6 13.06 19.87 5.01
N TRP A 7 14.11 20.66 5.15
CA TRP A 7 15.37 20.28 5.79
C TRP A 7 15.23 19.83 7.25
N HIS A 8 14.30 20.41 8.01
CA HIS A 8 14.04 20.00 9.40
C HIS A 8 13.41 18.61 9.47
N TRP A 9 12.43 18.34 8.59
CA TRP A 9 11.76 17.04 8.52
C TRP A 9 12.72 15.92 8.12
N LEU A 10 13.68 16.18 7.24
CA LEU A 10 14.74 15.23 6.87
C LEU A 10 15.62 14.86 8.08
N ILE A 11 16.02 15.83 8.90
CA ILE A 11 16.78 15.58 10.14
C ILE A 11 15.96 14.78 11.15
N VAL A 12 14.68 15.14 11.34
CA VAL A 12 13.80 14.45 12.30
C VAL A 12 13.57 13.00 11.87
N LEU A 13 13.34 12.77 10.58
CA LEU A 13 13.15 11.43 10.02
C LEU A 13 14.41 10.57 10.19
N ALA A 14 15.60 11.16 9.98
CA ALA A 14 16.87 10.46 10.18
C ALA A 14 17.06 10.01 11.64
N ILE A 15 16.75 10.89 12.60
CA ILE A 15 16.84 10.57 14.04
C ILE A 15 15.78 9.54 14.44
N ALA A 16 14.55 9.66 13.93
CA ALA A 16 13.50 8.68 14.17
C ALA A 16 13.90 7.30 13.64
N LEU A 17 14.47 7.22 12.43
CA LEU A 17 14.97 5.96 11.87
C LEU A 17 16.10 5.35 12.71
N LEU A 18 16.94 6.17 13.34
CA LEU A 18 18.01 5.69 14.23
C LEU A 18 17.46 5.16 15.56
N LEU A 19 16.46 5.84 16.15
CA LEU A 19 15.81 5.43 17.40
C LEU A 19 14.96 4.17 17.25
N PHE A 20 14.17 4.09 16.18
CA PHE A 20 13.28 2.94 15.92
C PHE A 20 14.00 1.79 15.21
N GLY A 21 15.11 2.08 14.53
CA GLY A 21 15.88 1.12 13.74
C GLY A 21 15.19 0.70 12.43
N ARG A 22 15.99 0.20 11.48
CA ARG A 22 15.53 -0.22 10.14
C ARG A 22 14.56 -1.41 10.11
N GLY A 23 14.41 -2.13 11.22
CA GLY A 23 13.57 -3.34 11.29
C GLY A 23 12.12 -3.06 11.71
N LYS A 24 11.90 -2.12 12.64
CA LYS A 24 10.58 -1.91 13.23
C LYS A 24 9.64 -1.07 12.38
N ILE A 25 10.18 -0.08 11.64
CA ILE A 25 9.34 0.78 10.79
C ILE A 25 8.66 -0.01 9.65
N PRO A 26 9.37 -0.87 8.89
CA PRO A 26 8.72 -1.65 7.81
C PRO A 26 7.65 -2.62 8.31
N GLU A 27 7.88 -3.25 9.47
CA GLU A 27 6.93 -4.21 10.07
C GLU A 27 5.65 -3.51 10.52
N LEU A 28 5.78 -2.40 11.27
CA LEU A 28 4.65 -1.58 11.71
C LEU A 28 3.91 -0.93 10.54
N MET A 29 4.65 -0.41 9.55
CA MET A 29 4.04 0.21 8.38
C MET A 29 3.30 -0.83 7.52
N GLY A 30 3.79 -2.08 7.46
CA GLY A 30 3.12 -3.18 6.76
C GLY A 30 1.75 -3.50 7.34
N ASP A 31 1.62 -3.55 8.66
CA ASP A 31 0.34 -3.83 9.32
C ASP A 31 -0.63 -2.65 9.25
N VAL A 32 -0.12 -1.42 9.38
CA VAL A 32 -0.91 -0.19 9.15
C VAL A 32 -1.38 -0.13 7.69
N ALA A 33 -0.52 -0.44 6.72
CA ALA A 33 -0.87 -0.43 5.31
C ALA A 33 -1.95 -1.48 4.98
N LYS A 34 -1.89 -2.69 5.57
CA LYS A 34 -2.95 -3.70 5.43
C LYS A 34 -4.29 -3.19 6.00
N GLY A 35 -4.28 -2.59 7.19
CA GLY A 35 -5.48 -2.02 7.80
C GLY A 35 -6.12 -0.91 6.95
N ILE A 36 -5.31 0.03 6.47
CA ILE A 36 -5.76 1.12 5.58
C ILE A 36 -6.25 0.56 4.23
N LYS A 37 -5.58 -0.46 3.67
CA LYS A 37 -6.00 -1.09 2.41
C LYS A 37 -7.36 -1.78 2.53
N SER A 38 -7.59 -2.51 3.62
CA SER A 38 -8.88 -3.16 3.90
C SER A 38 -9.98 -2.13 4.17
N PHE A 39 -9.67 -1.06 4.90
CA PHE A 39 -10.60 0.04 5.13
C PHE A 39 -10.98 0.75 3.82
N LYS A 40 -9.98 1.06 2.98
CA LYS A 40 -10.22 1.66 1.67
C LYS A 40 -10.99 0.74 0.73
N LYS A 41 -10.70 -0.57 0.74
CA LYS A 41 -11.47 -1.53 -0.05
C LYS A 41 -12.90 -1.67 0.44
N GLY A 42 -13.15 -1.67 1.75
CA GLY A 42 -14.51 -1.69 2.30
C GLY A 42 -15.30 -0.44 1.92
N MET A 43 -14.71 0.75 2.08
CA MET A 43 -15.32 2.02 1.69
C MET A 43 -15.57 2.11 0.17
N ASN A 44 -14.63 1.59 -0.63
CA ASN A 44 -14.79 1.56 -2.09
C ASN A 44 -15.79 0.50 -2.54
N ASP A 45 -15.93 -0.67 -1.90
CA ASP A 45 -16.96 -1.67 -2.27
C ASP A 45 -18.38 -1.10 -2.09
N ASP A 46 -18.59 -0.23 -1.09
CA ASP A 46 -19.86 0.50 -0.88
C ASP A 46 -20.14 1.53 -2.00
N GLU A 47 -19.10 2.09 -2.62
CA GLU A 47 -19.21 3.06 -3.73
C GLU A 47 -19.13 2.38 -5.12
N ASP A 48 -18.45 1.24 -5.24
CA ASP A 48 -18.08 0.52 -6.47
C ASP A 48 -19.04 -0.64 -6.81
N THR A 49 -20.16 -0.80 -6.09
CA THR A 49 -21.27 -1.67 -6.54
C THR A 49 -21.82 -1.23 -7.91
N SER A 50 -21.36 -0.10 -8.47
CA SER A 50 -21.66 0.31 -9.84
C SER A 50 -20.53 0.18 -10.88
N THR A 51 -19.27 -0.21 -10.59
CA THR A 51 -18.23 -0.22 -11.66
C THR A 51 -17.06 -1.21 -11.57
N SER A 52 -16.67 -1.80 -10.44
CA SER A 52 -15.37 -2.51 -10.37
C SER A 52 -15.44 -4.04 -10.33
N ALA A 53 -16.03 -4.65 -11.35
CA ALA A 53 -15.89 -6.09 -11.66
C ALA A 53 -14.87 -6.34 -12.78
N THR A 54 -13.84 -5.50 -12.93
CA THR A 54 -12.89 -5.61 -14.06
C THR A 54 -11.45 -5.31 -13.67
N THR A 55 -10.88 -5.98 -12.65
CA THR A 55 -9.42 -6.15 -12.56
C THR A 55 -9.05 -7.40 -11.75
N THR A 56 -9.48 -8.59 -12.17
CA THR A 56 -8.87 -9.86 -11.69
C THR A 56 -8.80 -10.94 -12.78
N SER A 57 -9.54 -10.84 -13.89
CA SER A 57 -9.47 -11.83 -14.99
C SER A 57 -8.33 -11.62 -16.01
N ARG A 58 -7.11 -11.26 -15.57
CA ARG A 58 -5.92 -11.32 -16.44
C ARG A 58 -4.84 -12.22 -15.84
N THR A 59 -5.21 -13.47 -15.59
CA THR A 59 -4.32 -14.61 -15.82
C THR A 59 -5.01 -15.41 -16.92
N VAL A 60 -4.57 -15.16 -18.15
CA VAL A 60 -4.99 -15.92 -19.31
C VAL A 60 -4.30 -17.27 -19.18
N GLU A 61 -5.11 -18.28 -18.92
CA GLU A 61 -4.79 -19.68 -19.11
C GLU A 61 -4.35 -19.88 -20.56
N HIS A 62 -3.03 -19.99 -20.77
CA HIS A 62 -2.47 -20.41 -22.05
C HIS A 62 -1.46 -21.52 -21.79
N LYS A 63 -1.97 -22.73 -21.55
CA LYS A 63 -1.21 -23.97 -21.69
C LYS A 63 -2.07 -24.92 -22.52
N ALA A 64 -2.01 -24.69 -23.83
CA ALA A 64 -2.13 -25.65 -24.91
C ALA A 64 -2.61 -27.05 -24.51
N ASP A 65 -3.90 -27.31 -24.73
CA ASP A 65 -4.45 -28.64 -24.92
C ASP A 65 -5.37 -28.57 -26.13
N GLU A 66 -4.79 -28.74 -27.32
CA GLU A 66 -5.53 -29.15 -28.51
C GLU A 66 -4.62 -30.04 -29.36
N THR A 67 -4.53 -31.30 -28.93
CA THR A 67 -4.32 -32.43 -29.83
C THR A 67 -5.67 -33.09 -30.04
N LYS A 68 -6.30 -32.90 -31.21
CA LYS A 68 -7.01 -33.93 -31.98
C LYS A 68 -7.64 -33.35 -33.25
#